data_AF-A0A6A5QLI6-F1
#
_entry.id   AF-A0A6A5QLI6-F1
#
_cell.length_a   1.000
_cell.length_b   1.000
_cell.length_c   1.000
_cell.angle_alpha   90.00
_cell.angle_beta   90.00
_cell.angle_gamma   90.00
#
_symmetry.space_group_name_H-M   'P 1'
#
loop_
_entity.id
_entity.type
_entity.pdbx_description
1 polymer ?
#
loop_
_entity_poly.entity_id
_entity_poly.type
_entity_poly.pdbx_seq_one_letter_code
_entity_poly.pdbx_strand_id
1 'polypeptide(L)'
;MHRSALLAASATLTLAQPTSSPKRGLCHVTKNGNPTDDQIWLSGPSNPTWYYNYGSEPSSAYTSHPSLQFVPMLWGASPSDTGTPFYDSVKRQLESGAKISHVLAFNEPDATHAVGGSNVPINLAVSRWKAEIEPLKNLGIKVGGPGVTCAESGWTWMDNWLEACGAGCNPDFIPVHWYGNFEGMMSHVGRVTDKWPDKEVWVTEYGYPHQELGESKKFWNMSARSFDSWPNVTRYSYFGAFRSSVSNVGPSAAMLTQDGKLTDIGSWYMGGEATNNIPKGSRRQLYDLVALLIPWFVATIIAFVCVLKSCFWLRGD
;
A
#
# COMPACT_ATOMS: atom_id res chain seq x y z
N MET A 1 57.07 -31.85 10.19
CA MET A 1 56.65 -30.70 9.36
C MET A 1 55.27 -31.02 8.77
N HIS A 2 54.20 -30.48 9.32
CA HIS A 2 52.85 -30.60 8.76
C HIS A 2 52.36 -29.19 8.47
N ARG A 3 52.16 -28.89 7.18
CA ARG A 3 51.62 -27.61 6.73
C ARG A 3 50.11 -27.75 6.63
N SER A 4 49.40 -27.16 7.59
CA SER A 4 47.95 -26.96 7.48
C SER A 4 47.69 -25.83 6.50
N ALA A 5 47.04 -26.14 5.37
CA ALA A 5 46.56 -25.15 4.43
C ALA A 5 45.19 -24.63 4.92
N LEU A 6 45.12 -23.36 5.29
CA LEU A 6 43.86 -22.65 5.49
C LEU A 6 43.26 -22.34 4.12
N LEU A 7 42.15 -22.98 3.77
CA LEU A 7 41.28 -22.51 2.69
C LEU A 7 40.48 -21.30 3.21
N ALA A 8 40.78 -20.12 2.69
CA ALA A 8 39.92 -18.95 2.85
C ALA A 8 38.72 -19.11 1.92
N ALA A 9 37.54 -19.36 2.47
CA ALA A 9 36.28 -19.31 1.72
C ALA A 9 35.93 -17.84 1.45
N SER A 10 36.22 -17.37 0.23
CA SER A 10 35.74 -16.08 -0.25
C SER A 10 34.23 -16.16 -0.46
N ALA A 11 33.46 -15.59 0.48
CA ALA A 11 32.04 -15.33 0.26
C ALA A 11 31.91 -14.25 -0.82
N THR A 12 31.68 -14.66 -2.06
CA THR A 12 31.25 -13.75 -3.12
C THR A 12 29.88 -13.19 -2.72
N LEU A 13 29.81 -11.89 -2.45
CA LEU A 13 28.53 -11.18 -2.45
C LEU A 13 27.96 -11.27 -3.87
N THR A 14 27.07 -12.24 -4.10
CA THR A 14 26.16 -12.18 -5.24
C THR A 14 25.32 -10.91 -5.08
N LEU A 15 25.53 -9.95 -5.98
CA LEU A 15 24.60 -8.85 -6.20
C LEU A 15 23.20 -9.46 -6.36
N ALA A 16 22.28 -9.11 -5.47
CA ALA A 16 20.91 -9.58 -5.56
C ALA A 16 20.36 -9.17 -6.94
N GLN A 17 20.04 -10.15 -7.78
CA GLN A 17 19.37 -9.88 -9.04
C GLN A 17 18.05 -9.18 -8.76
N PRO A 18 17.58 -8.29 -9.65
CA PRO A 18 16.23 -7.77 -9.56
C PRO A 18 15.26 -8.95 -9.56
N THR A 19 14.62 -9.21 -8.41
CA THR A 19 13.67 -10.32 -8.32
C THR A 19 12.36 -9.85 -8.93
N SER A 20 11.87 -10.55 -9.94
CA SER A 20 10.49 -10.42 -10.37
C SER A 20 9.60 -11.13 -9.38
N SER A 21 8.47 -10.53 -9.00
CA SER A 21 7.52 -11.16 -8.09
C SER A 21 6.09 -10.98 -8.59
N PRO A 22 5.33 -12.06 -8.80
CA PRO A 22 3.94 -11.96 -9.21
C PRO A 22 3.04 -11.40 -8.11
N LYS A 23 3.55 -11.23 -6.87
CA LYS A 23 2.82 -10.68 -5.73
C LYS A 23 2.70 -9.14 -5.79
N ARG A 24 3.55 -8.46 -6.57
CA ARG A 24 3.60 -6.99 -6.63
C ARG A 24 2.39 -6.41 -7.35
N GLY A 25 1.72 -5.48 -6.69
CA GLY A 25 0.63 -4.69 -7.24
C GLY A 25 0.95 -3.21 -7.31
N LEU A 26 0.12 -2.45 -8.01
CA LEU A 26 0.25 -0.99 -8.09
C LEU A 26 -0.85 -0.33 -7.24
N CYS A 27 -0.44 0.44 -6.23
CA CYS A 27 -1.31 1.42 -5.59
C CYS A 27 -1.35 2.67 -6.47
N HIS A 28 -2.35 2.78 -7.34
CA HIS A 28 -2.41 3.82 -8.36
C HIS A 28 -3.07 5.10 -7.84
N VAL A 29 -2.27 6.14 -7.59
CA VAL A 29 -2.76 7.46 -7.19
C VAL A 29 -3.11 8.27 -8.43
N THR A 30 -4.40 8.33 -8.77
CA THR A 30 -4.93 8.92 -10.01
C THR A 30 -4.71 10.43 -10.14
N LYS A 31 -4.53 11.16 -9.03
CA LYS A 31 -4.23 12.60 -9.03
C LYS A 31 -2.73 12.88 -8.84
N ASN A 32 -1.90 12.24 -9.66
CA ASN A 32 -0.45 12.48 -9.69
C ASN A 32 -0.04 13.77 -10.46
N GLY A 33 -1.01 14.44 -11.10
CA GLY A 33 -0.82 15.64 -11.90
C GLY A 33 -0.06 15.43 -13.22
N ASN A 34 0.27 14.19 -13.58
CA ASN A 34 1.08 13.81 -14.74
C ASN A 34 0.61 12.48 -15.35
N PRO A 35 -0.50 12.46 -16.14
CA PRO A 35 -1.07 11.22 -16.68
C PRO A 35 -0.12 10.40 -17.57
N THR A 36 0.95 11.01 -18.09
CA THR A 36 1.98 10.30 -18.87
C THR A 36 2.78 9.31 -18.04
N ASP A 37 2.83 9.49 -16.71
CA ASP A 37 3.56 8.61 -15.81
C ASP A 37 2.95 7.20 -15.76
N ASP A 38 1.67 7.07 -16.11
CA ASP A 38 0.96 5.78 -16.09
C ASP A 38 1.63 4.75 -17.02
N GLN A 39 2.24 5.20 -18.12
CA GLN A 39 2.94 4.33 -19.06
C GLN A 39 4.19 3.68 -18.45
N ILE A 40 4.76 4.27 -17.40
CA ILE A 40 5.97 3.75 -16.73
C ILE A 40 5.67 2.39 -16.11
N TRP A 41 4.50 2.21 -15.49
CA TRP A 41 4.13 0.99 -14.77
C TRP A 41 3.76 -0.19 -15.67
N LEU A 42 3.69 0.07 -16.98
CA LEU A 42 3.45 -0.93 -18.02
C LEU A 42 4.76 -1.39 -18.67
N SER A 43 5.87 -0.78 -18.28
CA SER A 43 7.19 -1.01 -18.86
C SER A 43 8.19 -1.47 -17.81
N GLY A 44 8.90 -2.55 -18.10
CA GLY A 44 9.88 -3.13 -17.17
C GLY A 44 10.00 -4.64 -17.31
N PRO A 45 11.08 -5.23 -16.77
CA PRO A 45 11.29 -6.67 -16.77
C PRO A 45 10.37 -7.43 -15.80
N SER A 46 9.76 -6.76 -14.82
CA SER A 46 8.81 -7.34 -13.87
C SER A 46 7.70 -6.35 -13.51
N ASN A 47 6.78 -6.14 -14.44
CA ASN A 47 5.62 -5.28 -14.21
C ASN A 47 4.70 -5.82 -13.10
N PRO A 48 3.99 -4.95 -12.36
CA PRO A 48 2.92 -5.35 -11.46
C PRO A 48 1.86 -6.17 -12.18
N THR A 49 1.26 -7.14 -11.49
CA THR A 49 0.26 -8.06 -12.06
C THR A 49 -1.18 -7.65 -11.70
N TRP A 50 -1.33 -6.76 -10.73
CA TRP A 50 -2.61 -6.23 -10.28
C TRP A 50 -2.48 -4.77 -9.85
N TYR A 51 -3.58 -4.04 -9.81
CA TYR A 51 -3.62 -2.67 -9.28
C TYR A 51 -4.97 -2.34 -8.67
N TYR A 52 -4.99 -1.33 -7.82
CA TYR A 52 -6.19 -0.65 -7.37
C TYR A 52 -5.94 0.86 -7.39
N ASN A 53 -7.01 1.65 -7.40
CA ASN A 53 -6.94 3.11 -7.56
C ASN A 53 -7.85 3.85 -6.56
N TYR A 54 -8.20 3.20 -5.46
CA TYR A 54 -9.18 3.66 -4.46
C TYR A 54 -10.62 3.82 -4.98
N GLY A 55 -10.92 3.42 -6.21
CA GLY A 55 -12.23 3.56 -6.83
C GLY A 55 -12.88 2.22 -7.20
N SER A 56 -14.14 2.29 -7.59
CA SER A 56 -14.89 1.13 -8.13
C SER A 56 -14.62 0.87 -9.61
N GLU A 57 -14.14 1.87 -10.36
CA GLU A 57 -13.92 1.79 -11.81
C GLU A 57 -12.41 1.80 -12.14
N PRO A 58 -11.99 1.08 -13.19
CA PRO A 58 -10.58 0.99 -13.55
C PRO A 58 -10.04 2.33 -14.06
N SER A 59 -8.78 2.60 -13.78
CA SER A 59 -8.06 3.70 -14.43
C SER A 59 -7.98 3.48 -15.94
N SER A 60 -8.40 4.49 -16.72
CA SER A 60 -8.47 4.42 -18.19
C SER A 60 -7.13 4.08 -18.85
N ALA A 61 -6.01 4.45 -18.24
CA ALA A 61 -4.67 4.11 -18.72
C ALA A 61 -4.38 2.60 -18.79
N TYR A 62 -5.09 1.77 -18.02
CA TYR A 62 -4.79 0.34 -17.87
C TYR A 62 -5.89 -0.58 -18.42
N THR A 63 -7.01 -0.05 -18.91
CA THR A 63 -8.14 -0.87 -19.40
C THR A 63 -7.78 -1.74 -20.61
N SER A 64 -6.78 -1.33 -21.41
CA SER A 64 -6.25 -2.11 -22.54
C SER A 64 -5.13 -3.09 -22.17
N HIS A 65 -4.77 -3.22 -20.90
CA HIS A 65 -3.63 -4.00 -20.42
C HIS A 65 -4.07 -5.21 -19.58
N PRO A 66 -4.48 -6.34 -20.21
CA PRO A 66 -5.11 -7.47 -19.50
C PRO A 66 -4.18 -8.19 -18.52
N SER A 67 -2.86 -7.97 -18.59
CA SER A 67 -1.88 -8.49 -17.64
C SER A 67 -1.87 -7.75 -16.30
N LEU A 68 -2.44 -6.54 -16.24
CA LEU A 68 -2.52 -5.71 -15.04
C LEU A 68 -3.98 -5.74 -14.55
N GLN A 69 -4.29 -6.69 -13.66
CA GLN A 69 -5.65 -6.92 -13.20
C GLN A 69 -6.15 -5.80 -12.27
N PHE A 70 -7.28 -5.19 -12.62
CA PHE A 70 -7.92 -4.22 -11.75
C PHE A 70 -8.61 -4.90 -10.56
N VAL A 71 -8.42 -4.32 -9.37
CA VAL A 71 -9.10 -4.69 -8.12
C VAL A 71 -9.95 -3.49 -7.67
N PRO A 72 -11.28 -3.56 -7.87
CA PRO A 72 -12.19 -2.52 -7.40
C PRO A 72 -12.16 -2.37 -5.88
N MET A 73 -12.36 -1.15 -5.40
CA MET A 73 -12.39 -0.83 -3.97
C MET A 73 -13.66 -0.05 -3.59
N LEU A 74 -14.37 -0.54 -2.57
CA LEU A 74 -15.36 0.26 -1.85
C LEU A 74 -14.63 1.06 -0.78
N TRP A 75 -14.14 2.24 -1.14
CA TRP A 75 -13.23 3.02 -0.30
C TRP A 75 -13.82 3.41 1.06
N GLY A 76 -15.08 3.83 1.08
CA GLY A 76 -15.74 4.32 2.28
C GLY A 76 -17.25 4.23 2.16
N ALA A 77 -17.95 4.83 3.11
CA ALA A 77 -19.40 4.89 3.09
C ALA A 77 -19.91 6.14 3.83
N SER A 78 -21.04 6.66 3.37
CA SER A 78 -21.79 7.74 4.01
C SER A 78 -23.19 7.26 4.42
N PRO A 79 -23.77 7.78 5.52
CA PRO A 79 -25.18 7.56 5.85
C PRO A 79 -26.15 8.03 4.76
N SER A 80 -25.72 8.91 3.85
CA SER A 80 -26.51 9.37 2.71
C SER A 80 -26.49 8.43 1.50
N ASP A 81 -25.65 7.38 1.52
CA ASP A 81 -25.56 6.44 0.41
C ASP A 81 -26.87 5.65 0.28
N THR A 82 -27.34 5.49 -0.96
CA THR A 82 -28.55 4.75 -1.26
C THR A 82 -28.26 3.68 -2.31
N GLY A 83 -29.03 2.58 -2.28
CA GLY A 83 -28.83 1.46 -3.18
C GLY A 83 -27.49 0.74 -2.98
N THR A 84 -27.00 0.14 -4.06
CA THR A 84 -25.80 -0.70 -4.08
C THR A 84 -24.77 -0.31 -5.17
N PRO A 85 -24.44 0.99 -5.36
CA PRO A 85 -23.64 1.46 -6.49
C PRO A 85 -22.30 0.72 -6.71
N PHE A 86 -21.62 0.30 -5.64
CA PHE A 86 -20.37 -0.48 -5.78
C PHE A 86 -20.62 -1.87 -6.35
N TYR A 87 -21.54 -2.63 -5.74
CA TYR A 87 -21.93 -3.95 -6.23
C TYR A 87 -22.41 -3.88 -7.68
N ASP A 88 -23.25 -2.88 -7.99
CA ASP A 88 -23.77 -2.69 -9.34
C ASP A 88 -22.66 -2.35 -10.34
N SER A 89 -21.65 -1.56 -9.93
CA SER A 89 -20.47 -1.28 -10.75
C SER A 89 -19.66 -2.54 -11.03
N VAL A 90 -19.31 -3.32 -10.00
CA VAL A 90 -18.55 -4.56 -10.16
C VAL A 90 -19.31 -5.57 -11.03
N LYS A 91 -20.62 -5.71 -10.80
CA LYS A 91 -21.48 -6.59 -11.60
C LYS A 91 -21.52 -6.16 -13.08
N ARG A 92 -21.71 -4.88 -13.37
CA ARG A 92 -21.69 -4.37 -14.76
C ARG A 92 -20.33 -4.61 -15.44
N GLN A 93 -19.22 -4.45 -14.71
CA GLN A 93 -17.89 -4.72 -15.24
C GLN A 93 -17.72 -6.21 -15.59
N LEU A 94 -18.15 -7.12 -14.72
CA LEU A 94 -18.17 -8.56 -15.01
C LEU A 94 -19.02 -8.90 -16.25
N GLU A 95 -20.24 -8.35 -16.34
CA GLU A 95 -21.13 -8.53 -17.48
C GLU A 95 -20.53 -8.00 -18.80
N SER A 96 -19.67 -6.98 -18.70
CA SER A 96 -18.91 -6.42 -19.82
C SER A 96 -17.61 -7.20 -20.14
N GLY A 97 -17.36 -8.31 -19.45
CA GLY A 97 -16.21 -9.20 -19.68
C GLY A 97 -14.94 -8.86 -18.88
N ALA A 98 -15.01 -7.97 -17.89
CA ALA A 98 -13.87 -7.69 -17.02
C ALA A 98 -13.49 -8.92 -16.19
N LYS A 99 -12.19 -9.17 -16.05
CA LYS A 99 -11.66 -10.30 -15.26
C LYS A 99 -11.40 -9.88 -13.81
N ILE A 100 -12.46 -9.60 -13.07
CA ILE A 100 -12.39 -9.24 -11.64
C ILE A 100 -12.45 -10.53 -10.82
N SER A 101 -11.42 -10.78 -10.03
CA SER A 101 -11.34 -11.95 -9.14
C SER A 101 -11.39 -11.58 -7.65
N HIS A 102 -11.08 -10.31 -7.34
CA HIS A 102 -10.98 -9.82 -5.97
C HIS A 102 -11.52 -8.38 -5.90
N VAL A 103 -12.00 -7.99 -4.73
CA VAL A 103 -12.31 -6.60 -4.39
C VAL A 103 -11.75 -6.23 -3.03
N LEU A 104 -11.42 -4.95 -2.85
CA LEU A 104 -11.07 -4.36 -1.57
C LEU A 104 -12.30 -3.67 -0.95
N ALA A 105 -12.36 -3.69 0.38
CA ALA A 105 -13.38 -2.95 1.14
C ALA A 105 -12.77 -1.67 1.73
N PHE A 106 -13.39 -1.15 2.79
CA PHE A 106 -13.13 0.18 3.35
C PHE A 106 -11.64 0.45 3.62
N ASN A 107 -11.19 1.65 3.22
CA ASN A 107 -9.84 2.17 3.43
C ASN A 107 -9.75 2.88 4.79
N GLU A 108 -9.01 2.33 5.73
CA GLU A 108 -8.78 2.92 7.06
C GLU A 108 -10.08 3.48 7.68
N PRO A 109 -11.14 2.66 7.82
CA PRO A 109 -12.42 3.13 8.35
C PRO A 109 -12.31 3.59 9.81
N ASP A 110 -11.24 3.20 10.50
CA ASP A 110 -10.89 3.62 11.85
C ASP A 110 -10.24 5.01 11.93
N ALA A 111 -9.84 5.59 10.79
CA ALA A 111 -9.20 6.89 10.71
C ALA A 111 -10.09 7.96 10.06
N THR A 112 -9.90 9.21 10.48
CA THR A 112 -10.68 10.35 9.96
C THR A 112 -10.25 10.72 8.54
N HIS A 113 -11.16 11.33 7.77
CA HIS A 113 -10.84 11.91 6.46
C HIS A 113 -9.72 12.96 6.49
N ALA A 114 -9.53 13.65 7.62
CA ALA A 114 -8.47 14.65 7.77
C ALA A 114 -7.07 14.03 7.67
N VAL A 115 -6.97 12.74 8.00
CA VAL A 115 -5.76 11.92 7.83
C VAL A 115 -5.98 10.84 6.76
N GLY A 116 -6.96 11.04 5.86
CA GLY A 116 -7.27 10.23 4.66
C GLY A 116 -7.83 8.84 4.89
N GLY A 117 -8.26 8.54 6.11
CA GLY A 117 -9.14 7.40 6.33
C GLY A 117 -10.56 7.65 5.81
N SER A 118 -11.31 6.56 5.65
CA SER A 118 -12.70 6.61 5.21
C SER A 118 -13.70 6.89 6.33
N ASN A 119 -13.25 6.91 7.59
CA ASN A 119 -14.04 7.33 8.76
C ASN A 119 -15.43 6.67 8.84
N VAL A 120 -15.48 5.35 8.67
CA VAL A 120 -16.75 4.62 8.58
C VAL A 120 -17.13 4.05 9.96
N PRO A 121 -18.28 4.45 10.55
CA PRO A 121 -18.76 3.87 11.80
C PRO A 121 -19.13 2.38 11.64
N ILE A 122 -18.95 1.59 12.70
CA ILE A 122 -19.16 0.13 12.69
C ILE A 122 -20.51 -0.30 12.10
N ASN A 123 -21.62 0.28 12.58
CA ASN A 123 -22.95 -0.11 12.10
C ASN A 123 -23.17 0.21 10.60
N LEU A 124 -22.56 1.29 10.12
CA LEU A 124 -22.58 1.63 8.70
C LEU A 124 -21.72 0.66 7.90
N ALA A 125 -20.50 0.34 8.37
CA ALA A 125 -19.65 -0.64 7.72
C ALA A 125 -20.32 -2.02 7.61
N VAL A 126 -21.02 -2.47 8.66
CA VAL A 126 -21.79 -3.73 8.65
C VAL A 126 -22.91 -3.70 7.62
N SER A 127 -23.73 -2.64 7.61
CA SER A 127 -24.86 -2.56 6.68
C SER A 127 -24.41 -2.48 5.22
N ARG A 128 -23.36 -1.69 4.95
CA ARG A 128 -22.80 -1.54 3.60
C ARG A 128 -22.05 -2.79 3.14
N TRP A 129 -21.32 -3.47 4.03
CA TRP A 129 -20.70 -4.76 3.70
C TRP A 129 -21.74 -5.78 3.26
N LYS A 130 -22.82 -5.95 4.05
CA LYS A 130 -23.90 -6.90 3.74
C LYS A 130 -24.64 -6.56 2.44
N ALA A 131 -24.76 -5.28 2.13
CA ALA A 131 -25.44 -4.82 0.92
C ALA A 131 -24.57 -4.90 -0.34
N GLU A 132 -23.27 -4.59 -0.24
CA GLU A 132 -22.42 -4.36 -1.42
C GLU A 132 -21.23 -5.30 -1.57
N ILE A 133 -20.69 -5.85 -0.48
CA ILE A 133 -19.47 -6.66 -0.51
C ILE A 133 -19.80 -8.15 -0.43
N GLU A 134 -20.49 -8.59 0.63
CA GLU A 134 -20.82 -10.00 0.85
C GLU A 134 -21.52 -10.65 -0.37
N PRO A 135 -22.47 -9.98 -1.06
CA PRO A 135 -23.13 -10.58 -2.23
C PRO A 135 -22.20 -10.83 -3.43
N LEU A 136 -21.05 -10.15 -3.53
CA LEU A 136 -20.07 -10.37 -4.61
C LEU A 136 -19.47 -11.78 -4.56
N LYS A 137 -19.47 -12.42 -3.39
CA LYS A 137 -19.03 -13.81 -3.24
C LYS A 137 -19.88 -14.77 -4.07
N ASN A 138 -21.18 -14.47 -4.25
CA ASN A 138 -22.07 -15.26 -5.10
C ASN A 138 -21.74 -15.15 -6.60
N LEU A 139 -20.93 -14.15 -6.97
CA LEU A 139 -20.39 -13.97 -8.31
C LEU A 139 -18.99 -14.60 -8.48
N GLY A 140 -18.52 -15.35 -7.47
CA GLY A 140 -17.19 -15.97 -7.46
C GLY A 140 -16.04 -15.00 -7.16
N ILE A 141 -16.33 -13.80 -6.68
CA ILE A 141 -15.32 -12.80 -6.31
C ILE A 141 -14.89 -13.04 -4.86
N LYS A 142 -13.57 -13.05 -4.62
CA LYS A 142 -13.01 -13.01 -3.27
C LYS A 142 -13.08 -11.60 -2.68
N VAL A 143 -13.53 -11.47 -1.44
CA VAL A 143 -13.71 -10.16 -0.79
C VAL A 143 -12.67 -9.92 0.32
N GLY A 144 -12.00 -8.78 0.27
CA GLY A 144 -11.02 -8.37 1.28
C GLY A 144 -11.69 -7.72 2.48
N GLY A 145 -11.19 -8.00 3.69
CA GLY A 145 -11.60 -7.27 4.89
C GLY A 145 -11.27 -5.77 4.83
N PRO A 146 -11.76 -4.96 5.77
CA PRO A 146 -11.40 -3.54 5.85
C PRO A 146 -9.89 -3.35 6.10
N GLY A 147 -9.24 -2.47 5.33
CA GLY A 147 -7.82 -2.15 5.51
C GLY A 147 -7.64 -1.11 6.60
N VAL A 148 -7.62 -1.54 7.87
CA VAL A 148 -7.48 -0.64 9.03
C VAL A 148 -6.07 -0.09 9.18
N THR A 149 -5.91 1.03 9.91
CA THR A 149 -4.58 1.53 10.26
C THR A 149 -3.82 0.53 11.14
N CYS A 150 -2.48 0.63 11.18
CA CYS A 150 -1.65 -0.27 11.97
C CYS A 150 -1.67 -0.02 13.49
N ALA A 151 -2.42 0.99 13.95
CA ALA A 151 -2.55 1.34 15.37
C ALA A 151 -3.54 0.41 16.10
N GLU A 152 -3.49 0.40 17.44
CA GLU A 152 -4.43 -0.41 18.24
C GLU A 152 -5.91 0.02 18.05
N SER A 153 -6.15 1.28 17.64
CA SER A 153 -7.47 1.74 17.22
C SER A 153 -8.00 0.97 16.00
N GLY A 154 -7.13 0.64 15.04
CA GLY A 154 -7.49 -0.16 13.87
C GLY A 154 -7.84 -1.59 14.26
N TRP A 155 -7.06 -2.21 15.15
CA TRP A 155 -7.38 -3.52 15.73
C TRP A 155 -8.72 -3.52 16.47
N THR A 156 -8.93 -2.51 17.31
CA THR A 156 -10.19 -2.34 18.05
C THR A 156 -11.37 -2.18 17.10
N TRP A 157 -11.21 -1.39 16.03
CA TRP A 157 -12.25 -1.22 15.01
C TRP A 157 -12.56 -2.54 14.30
N MET A 158 -11.53 -3.28 13.89
CA MET A 158 -11.70 -4.57 13.21
C MET A 158 -12.44 -5.59 14.10
N ASP A 159 -12.09 -5.67 15.38
CA ASP A 159 -12.74 -6.58 16.32
C ASP A 159 -14.21 -6.21 16.57
N ASN A 160 -14.49 -4.91 16.77
CA ASN A 160 -15.86 -4.43 16.91
C ASN A 160 -16.70 -4.67 15.64
N TRP A 161 -16.09 -4.55 14.46
CA TRP A 161 -16.76 -4.79 13.19
C TRP A 161 -17.11 -6.27 13.00
N LEU A 162 -16.17 -7.17 13.28
CA LEU A 162 -16.42 -8.62 13.25
C LEU A 162 -17.50 -9.02 14.26
N GLU A 163 -17.44 -8.50 15.49
CA GLU A 163 -18.45 -8.74 16.53
C GLU A 163 -19.83 -8.25 16.10
N ALA A 164 -19.95 -7.00 15.67
CA ALA A 164 -21.21 -6.42 15.24
C ALA A 164 -21.78 -7.11 13.98
N CYS A 165 -20.93 -7.64 13.11
CA CYS A 165 -21.38 -8.30 11.90
C CYS A 165 -21.85 -9.74 12.12
N GLY A 166 -21.27 -10.44 13.12
CA GLY A 166 -21.47 -11.85 13.36
C GLY A 166 -21.11 -12.68 12.11
N ALA A 167 -21.95 -13.66 11.78
CA ALA A 167 -21.75 -14.52 10.60
C ALA A 167 -21.99 -13.82 9.25
N GLY A 168 -22.32 -12.52 9.24
CA GLY A 168 -22.70 -11.79 8.03
C GLY A 168 -21.56 -11.06 7.30
N CYS A 169 -20.33 -11.13 7.81
CA CYS A 169 -19.15 -10.55 7.16
C CYS A 169 -18.04 -11.60 7.08
N ASN A 170 -17.79 -12.10 5.87
CA ASN A 170 -16.88 -13.24 5.68
C ASN A 170 -15.75 -12.86 4.72
N PRO A 171 -14.72 -12.11 5.17
CA PRO A 171 -13.57 -11.78 4.33
C PRO A 171 -12.80 -13.05 3.93
N ASP A 172 -12.44 -13.16 2.66
CA ASP A 172 -11.61 -14.25 2.12
C ASP A 172 -10.11 -13.99 2.32
N PHE A 173 -9.72 -12.70 2.37
CA PHE A 173 -8.35 -12.26 2.63
C PHE A 173 -8.34 -10.98 3.47
N ILE A 174 -7.19 -10.67 4.07
CA ILE A 174 -7.03 -9.53 4.99
C ILE A 174 -6.07 -8.50 4.39
N PRO A 175 -6.57 -7.32 3.97
CA PRO A 175 -5.74 -6.16 3.67
C PRO A 175 -5.03 -5.63 4.91
N VAL A 176 -3.77 -5.19 4.74
CA VAL A 176 -2.91 -4.67 5.81
C VAL A 176 -2.24 -3.39 5.34
N HIS A 177 -2.31 -2.37 6.18
CA HIS A 177 -1.59 -1.10 6.00
C HIS A 177 -0.44 -1.00 6.98
N TRP A 178 0.70 -0.46 6.56
CA TRP A 178 1.83 -0.21 7.45
C TRP A 178 2.67 1.02 7.05
N TYR A 179 2.76 1.99 7.95
CA TYR A 179 3.66 3.14 7.80
C TYR A 179 4.59 3.26 9.00
N GLY A 180 5.84 2.81 8.85
CA GLY A 180 6.80 2.74 9.95
C GLY A 180 8.08 1.98 9.59
N ASN A 181 8.89 1.63 10.59
CA ASN A 181 10.13 0.88 10.38
C ASN A 181 9.88 -0.59 9.96
N PHE A 182 10.93 -1.27 9.52
CA PHE A 182 10.85 -2.65 9.05
C PHE A 182 10.47 -3.64 10.15
N GLU A 183 11.05 -3.52 11.35
CA GLU A 183 10.80 -4.46 12.44
C GLU A 183 9.33 -4.39 12.89
N GLY A 184 8.77 -3.19 12.97
CA GLY A 184 7.36 -3.00 13.26
C GLY A 184 6.47 -3.60 12.17
N MET A 185 6.84 -3.44 10.89
CA MET A 185 6.11 -4.03 9.76
C MET A 185 6.03 -5.55 9.90
N MET A 186 7.16 -6.19 10.14
CA MET A 186 7.24 -7.65 10.26
C MET A 186 6.43 -8.15 11.45
N SER A 187 6.49 -7.44 12.59
CA SER A 187 5.68 -7.76 13.77
C SER A 187 4.18 -7.61 13.50
N HIS A 188 3.77 -6.51 12.86
CA HIS A 188 2.36 -6.23 12.57
C HIS A 188 1.77 -7.23 11.58
N VAL A 189 2.45 -7.48 10.45
CA VAL A 189 2.03 -8.50 9.47
C VAL A 189 2.01 -9.89 10.13
N GLY A 190 2.96 -10.18 11.01
CA GLY A 190 2.99 -11.42 11.81
C GLY A 190 1.75 -11.59 12.68
N ARG A 191 1.38 -10.53 13.42
CA ARG A 191 0.14 -10.52 14.24
C ARG A 191 -1.10 -10.78 13.39
N VAL A 192 -1.17 -10.24 12.17
CA VAL A 192 -2.28 -10.50 11.23
C VAL A 192 -2.29 -11.96 10.79
N THR A 193 -1.15 -12.52 10.36
CA THR A 193 -1.07 -13.92 9.94
C THR A 193 -1.36 -14.89 11.09
N ASP A 194 -1.00 -14.54 12.33
CA ASP A 194 -1.30 -15.36 13.51
C ASP A 194 -2.79 -15.34 13.87
N LYS A 195 -3.45 -14.18 13.71
CA LYS A 195 -4.90 -14.07 13.97
C LYS A 195 -5.74 -14.78 12.92
N TRP A 196 -5.29 -14.78 11.66
CA TRP A 196 -6.00 -15.41 10.54
C TRP A 196 -5.08 -16.34 9.75
N PRO A 197 -4.66 -17.48 10.35
CA PRO A 197 -3.64 -18.37 9.77
C PRO A 197 -4.08 -18.99 8.44
N ASP A 198 -5.39 -19.16 8.24
CA ASP A 198 -5.98 -19.77 7.04
C ASP A 198 -6.34 -18.75 5.95
N LYS A 199 -6.06 -17.46 6.16
CA LYS A 199 -6.38 -16.39 5.19
C LYS A 199 -5.15 -15.91 4.46
N GLU A 200 -5.36 -15.55 3.19
CA GLU A 200 -4.40 -14.77 2.44
C GLU A 200 -4.29 -13.36 3.06
N VAL A 201 -3.08 -12.82 3.09
CA VAL A 201 -2.78 -11.46 3.55
C VAL A 201 -2.31 -10.63 2.38
N TRP A 202 -2.90 -9.46 2.22
CA TRP A 202 -2.53 -8.48 1.20
C TRP A 202 -1.99 -7.24 1.88
N VAL A 203 -0.70 -6.93 1.71
CA VAL A 203 -0.14 -5.68 2.23
C VAL A 203 -0.43 -4.58 1.21
N THR A 204 -1.64 -4.02 1.27
CA THR A 204 -2.18 -3.11 0.24
C THR A 204 -1.53 -1.73 0.31
N GLU A 205 -1.06 -1.29 1.48
CA GLU A 205 -0.28 -0.08 1.60
C GLU A 205 0.88 -0.27 2.57
N TYR A 206 2.09 0.05 2.13
CA TYR A 206 3.18 0.18 3.08
C TYR A 206 4.29 1.13 2.64
N GLY A 207 4.98 1.69 3.62
CA GLY A 207 6.14 2.54 3.42
C GLY A 207 6.85 2.88 4.73
N TYR A 208 8.01 3.52 4.63
CA TYR A 208 8.70 4.10 5.77
C TYR A 208 8.79 5.62 5.59
N PRO A 209 7.83 6.39 6.12
CA PRO A 209 7.69 7.81 5.82
C PRO A 209 8.87 8.65 6.31
N HIS A 210 9.17 9.69 5.54
CA HIS A 210 10.10 10.78 5.90
C HIS A 210 11.50 10.32 6.30
N GLN A 211 11.95 9.20 5.74
CA GLN A 211 13.31 8.70 5.93
C GLN A 211 14.29 9.25 4.89
N GLU A 212 15.56 9.22 5.27
CA GLU A 212 16.66 9.48 4.35
C GLU A 212 16.74 8.43 3.25
N LEU A 213 17.26 8.80 2.09
CA LEU A 213 17.30 7.96 0.89
C LEU A 213 17.90 6.57 1.14
N GLY A 214 18.98 6.50 1.93
CA GLY A 214 19.63 5.23 2.28
C GLY A 214 18.71 4.30 3.07
N GLU A 215 17.96 4.84 4.02
CA GLU A 215 17.03 4.07 4.86
C GLU A 215 15.78 3.65 4.09
N SER A 216 15.22 4.50 3.22
CA SER A 216 14.11 4.11 2.34
C SER A 216 14.50 2.97 1.40
N LYS A 217 15.71 3.00 0.84
CA LYS A 217 16.24 1.91 -0.01
C LYS A 217 16.42 0.60 0.76
N LYS A 218 16.97 0.67 1.98
CA LYS A 218 17.12 -0.51 2.87
C LYS A 218 15.76 -1.12 3.23
N PHE A 219 14.82 -0.29 3.66
CA PHE A 219 13.46 -0.71 3.99
C PHE A 219 12.79 -1.42 2.82
N TRP A 220 12.82 -0.84 1.61
CA TRP A 220 12.26 -1.47 0.42
C TRP A 220 12.91 -2.83 0.13
N ASN A 221 14.24 -2.91 0.11
CA ASN A 221 14.94 -4.15 -0.22
C ASN A 221 14.66 -5.27 0.81
N MET A 222 14.56 -4.93 2.10
CA MET A 222 14.23 -5.90 3.14
C MET A 222 12.76 -6.35 3.05
N SER A 223 11.82 -5.41 2.89
CA SER A 223 10.38 -5.70 2.80
C SER A 223 10.02 -6.54 1.60
N ALA A 224 10.50 -6.20 0.40
CA ALA A 224 10.23 -6.95 -0.83
C ALA A 224 10.70 -8.41 -0.72
N ARG A 225 11.93 -8.64 -0.19
CA ARG A 225 12.46 -10.00 0.03
C ARG A 225 11.60 -10.79 1.03
N SER A 226 11.22 -10.16 2.13
CA SER A 226 10.36 -10.79 3.14
C SER A 226 9.03 -11.23 2.54
N PHE A 227 8.30 -10.32 1.89
CA PHE A 227 6.98 -10.60 1.31
C PHE A 227 7.03 -11.59 0.14
N ASP A 228 8.09 -11.55 -0.67
CA ASP A 228 8.29 -12.55 -1.73
C ASP A 228 8.41 -13.96 -1.13
N SER A 229 9.09 -14.11 0.01
CA SER A 229 9.30 -15.41 0.67
C SER A 229 8.18 -15.85 1.63
N TRP A 230 7.32 -14.94 2.10
CA TRP A 230 6.29 -15.25 3.10
C TRP A 230 5.05 -15.88 2.44
N PRO A 231 4.69 -17.15 2.76
CA PRO A 231 3.60 -17.85 2.07
C PRO A 231 2.22 -17.18 2.19
N ASN A 232 1.82 -16.75 3.38
CA ASN A 232 0.52 -16.11 3.61
C ASN A 232 0.39 -14.72 2.97
N VAL A 233 1.51 -14.02 2.75
CA VAL A 233 1.48 -12.74 2.02
C VAL A 233 1.43 -13.06 0.54
N THR A 234 0.24 -12.97 -0.06
CA THR A 234 0.05 -13.33 -1.48
C THR A 234 0.09 -12.13 -2.41
N ARG A 235 -0.12 -10.92 -1.88
CA ARG A 235 -0.01 -9.65 -2.62
C ARG A 235 0.54 -8.52 -1.77
N TYR A 236 1.27 -7.59 -2.38
CA TYR A 236 1.68 -6.35 -1.73
C TYR A 236 1.82 -5.19 -2.71
N SER A 237 1.60 -3.97 -2.23
CA SER A 237 1.77 -2.73 -2.98
C SER A 237 2.47 -1.66 -2.14
N TYR A 238 3.65 -1.25 -2.58
CA TYR A 238 4.39 -0.18 -1.92
C TYR A 238 3.78 1.18 -2.24
N PHE A 239 3.56 2.00 -1.22
CA PHE A 239 2.96 3.32 -1.38
C PHE A 239 4.01 4.33 -1.86
N GLY A 240 4.21 4.37 -3.17
CA GLY A 240 5.24 5.22 -3.78
C GLY A 240 5.05 5.52 -5.26
N ALA A 241 3.97 5.06 -5.90
CA ALA A 241 3.75 5.18 -7.36
C ALA A 241 3.32 6.61 -7.79
N PHE A 242 4.14 7.60 -7.43
CA PHE A 242 3.95 9.02 -7.71
C PHE A 242 5.30 9.71 -7.73
N ARG A 243 5.31 10.98 -8.19
CA ARG A 243 6.51 11.82 -8.19
C ARG A 243 6.88 12.29 -6.79
N SER A 244 8.18 12.39 -6.53
CA SER A 244 8.73 12.82 -5.24
C SER A 244 8.32 14.23 -4.82
N SER A 245 7.97 15.10 -5.78
CA SER A 245 7.49 16.47 -5.52
C SER A 245 6.10 16.54 -4.87
N VAL A 246 5.29 15.49 -5.03
CA VAL A 246 3.93 15.39 -4.48
C VAL A 246 3.81 14.36 -3.36
N SER A 247 4.91 13.68 -3.02
CA SER A 247 4.95 12.68 -1.96
C SER A 247 4.61 13.28 -0.60
N ASN A 248 3.59 12.73 0.05
CA ASN A 248 3.23 13.02 1.43
C ASN A 248 3.97 12.13 2.44
N VAL A 249 4.60 11.04 1.99
CA VAL A 249 5.44 10.14 2.82
C VAL A 249 6.94 10.46 2.69
N GLY A 250 7.28 11.63 2.17
CA GLY A 250 8.65 12.08 1.94
C GLY A 250 9.19 11.69 0.56
N PRO A 251 10.10 12.50 -0.01
CA PRO A 251 10.56 12.31 -1.39
C PRO A 251 11.32 11.00 -1.60
N SER A 252 12.04 10.52 -0.58
CA SER A 252 12.84 9.27 -0.64
C SER A 252 12.02 8.01 -0.85
N ALA A 253 10.73 8.03 -0.48
CA ALA A 253 9.82 6.90 -0.66
C ALA A 253 9.14 6.90 -2.04
N ALA A 254 9.29 7.95 -2.85
CA ALA A 254 8.69 7.97 -4.18
C ALA A 254 9.43 7.06 -5.17
N MET A 255 8.66 6.39 -6.02
CA MET A 255 9.16 5.57 -7.12
C MET A 255 9.55 6.42 -8.34
N LEU A 256 9.05 7.66 -8.43
CA LEU A 256 9.44 8.62 -9.46
C LEU A 256 10.10 9.84 -8.81
N THR A 257 11.13 10.37 -9.45
CA THR A 257 11.66 11.70 -9.15
C THR A 257 10.63 12.79 -9.50
N GLN A 258 10.89 14.02 -9.07
CA GLN A 258 10.08 15.19 -9.42
C GLN A 258 9.91 15.39 -10.94
N ASP A 259 10.85 14.88 -11.74
CA ASP A 259 10.87 14.99 -13.20
C ASP A 259 10.26 13.75 -13.90
N GLY A 260 9.64 12.83 -13.16
CA GLY A 260 9.00 11.63 -13.72
C GLY A 260 9.97 10.50 -14.09
N LYS A 261 11.25 10.59 -13.71
CA LYS A 261 12.21 9.49 -13.91
C LYS A 261 12.12 8.48 -12.77
N LEU A 262 12.24 7.18 -13.06
CA LEU A 262 12.32 6.12 -12.06
C LEU A 262 13.46 6.38 -11.06
N THR A 263 13.14 6.36 -9.76
CA THR A 263 14.14 6.25 -8.69
C THR A 263 14.69 4.83 -8.63
N ASP A 264 15.69 4.59 -7.78
CA ASP A 264 16.15 3.22 -7.51
C ASP A 264 15.01 2.32 -7.01
N ILE A 265 14.21 2.79 -6.04
CA ILE A 265 13.05 2.02 -5.52
C ILE A 265 12.06 1.73 -6.65
N GLY A 266 11.70 2.73 -7.46
CA GLY A 266 10.79 2.52 -8.58
C GLY A 266 11.32 1.52 -9.60
N SER A 267 12.60 1.63 -9.98
CA SER A 267 13.22 0.70 -10.93
C SER A 267 13.26 -0.71 -10.36
N TRP A 268 13.71 -0.89 -9.11
CA TRP A 268 13.73 -2.19 -8.45
C TRP A 268 12.34 -2.80 -8.29
N TYR A 269 11.31 -1.98 -8.01
CA TYR A 269 9.92 -2.42 -7.95
C TYR A 269 9.51 -3.13 -9.24
N MET A 270 9.88 -2.51 -10.38
CA MET A 270 9.63 -2.97 -11.74
C MET A 270 10.64 -4.02 -12.23
N GLY A 271 11.55 -4.49 -11.37
CA GLY A 271 12.59 -5.48 -11.69
C GLY A 271 13.79 -4.92 -12.48
N GLY A 272 13.95 -3.61 -12.58
CA GLY A 272 15.09 -2.96 -13.24
C GLY A 272 16.34 -2.85 -12.36
N GLU A 273 17.41 -2.33 -12.94
CA GLU A 273 18.66 -2.00 -12.24
C GLU A 273 18.57 -0.66 -11.49
N ALA A 274 19.55 -0.37 -10.62
CA ALA A 274 19.63 0.94 -9.97
C ALA A 274 19.80 2.07 -11.01
N THR A 275 18.99 3.11 -10.92
CA THR A 275 19.03 4.25 -11.84
C THR A 275 19.92 5.37 -11.34
N ASN A 276 20.23 5.39 -10.04
CA ASN A 276 20.93 6.45 -9.32
C ASN A 276 20.24 7.82 -9.40
N ASN A 277 18.98 7.86 -9.83
CA ASN A 277 18.19 9.08 -9.85
C ASN A 277 17.78 9.45 -8.41
N ILE A 278 18.15 10.66 -7.97
CA ILE A 278 17.90 11.14 -6.61
C ILE A 278 16.58 11.91 -6.57
N PRO A 279 15.55 11.43 -5.85
CA PRO A 279 14.30 12.16 -5.70
C PRO A 279 14.48 13.41 -4.83
N LYS A 280 13.78 14.48 -5.20
CA LYS A 280 13.74 15.74 -4.44
C LYS A 280 12.30 16.12 -4.12
N GLY A 281 12.09 16.76 -2.96
CA GLY A 281 10.79 17.33 -2.59
C GLY A 281 10.43 18.53 -3.48
N SER A 282 9.22 19.05 -3.32
CA SER A 282 8.86 20.31 -3.96
C SER A 282 9.74 21.45 -3.43
N ARG A 283 9.98 22.50 -4.24
CA ARG A 283 10.70 23.71 -3.78
C ARG A 283 10.08 24.33 -2.52
N ARG A 284 8.79 24.06 -2.23
CA ARG A 284 8.05 24.56 -1.06
C ARG A 284 8.37 23.79 0.23
N GLN A 285 8.57 22.46 0.15
CA GLN A 285 8.96 21.64 1.31
C GLN A 285 10.36 22.00 1.86
N LEU A 286 11.25 22.50 1.01
CA LEU A 286 12.56 23.02 1.43
C LEU A 286 12.44 24.27 2.33
N TYR A 287 11.42 25.12 2.14
CA TYR A 287 11.24 26.31 2.98
C TYR A 287 10.68 25.99 4.36
N ASP A 288 9.79 25.00 4.50
CA ASP A 288 9.24 24.58 5.80
C ASP A 288 10.32 23.96 6.70
N LEU A 289 11.27 23.20 6.12
CA LEU A 289 12.45 22.68 6.83
C LEU A 289 13.42 23.78 7.26
N VAL A 290 13.59 24.83 6.45
CA VAL A 290 14.50 25.96 6.78
C VAL A 290 13.86 26.90 7.83
N ALA A 291 12.54 27.05 7.83
CA ALA A 291 11.81 27.82 8.85
C ALA A 291 11.87 27.18 10.26
N LEU A 292 12.06 25.85 10.33
CA LEU A 292 12.25 25.10 11.58
C LEU A 292 13.66 25.24 12.19
N LEU A 293 14.62 25.86 11.49
CA LEU A 293 16.01 26.01 11.94
C LEU A 293 16.32 27.37 12.58
N ILE A 294 15.31 28.19 12.92
CA ILE A 294 15.52 29.41 13.70
C ILE A 294 15.51 29.03 15.21
N PRO A 295 16.61 29.21 15.95
CA PRO A 295 16.71 28.70 17.32
C PRO A 295 16.00 29.64 18.29
N TRP A 296 14.93 29.15 18.93
CA TRP A 296 14.48 29.70 20.20
C TRP A 296 14.67 28.65 21.29
N PHE A 297 15.54 29.00 22.23
CA PHE A 297 15.76 28.32 23.50
C PHE A 297 14.43 28.09 24.25
N VAL A 298 14.27 26.89 24.83
CA VAL A 298 13.83 26.59 26.22
C VAL A 298 13.04 25.26 26.29
N ALA A 299 13.55 24.37 27.14
CA ALA A 299 12.91 23.30 27.94
C ALA A 299 12.34 22.02 27.29
N THR A 300 13.13 20.97 27.50
CA THR A 300 12.93 19.53 27.75
C THR A 300 11.55 18.99 28.13
N ILE A 301 11.38 17.69 27.78
CA ILE A 301 10.41 16.65 28.19
C ILE A 301 9.27 16.40 27.19
N ILE A 302 9.44 15.45 26.26
CA ILE A 302 8.35 14.61 25.73
C ILE A 302 8.87 13.20 25.46
N ALA A 303 8.31 12.23 26.20
CA ALA A 303 8.38 10.81 25.91
C ALA A 303 7.22 10.41 24.99
N PHE A 304 7.49 9.45 24.08
CA PHE A 304 6.57 8.59 23.35
C PHE A 304 5.17 9.16 23.02
N VAL A 305 5.07 9.82 21.86
CA VAL A 305 3.80 10.00 21.14
C VAL A 305 4.08 9.63 19.69
N CYS A 306 3.44 8.57 19.21
CA CYS A 306 3.37 8.25 17.78
C CYS A 306 2.97 9.52 17.03
N VAL A 307 3.79 9.93 16.06
CA VAL A 307 3.62 11.18 15.33
C VAL A 307 2.34 11.11 14.50
N LEU A 308 1.26 11.63 15.09
CA LEU A 308 -0.06 11.88 14.50
C LEU A 308 -0.08 13.13 13.60
N LYS A 309 1.04 13.50 13.00
CA LYS A 309 1.15 14.69 12.15
C LYS A 309 1.95 14.38 10.90
N SER A 310 1.25 13.99 9.83
CA SER A 310 1.36 14.55 8.46
C SER A 310 0.75 13.62 7.40
N CYS A 311 -0.50 13.19 7.58
CA CYS A 311 -1.27 12.54 6.52
C CYS A 311 -2.04 13.59 5.71
N PHE A 312 -1.34 14.37 4.88
CA PHE A 312 -1.97 15.23 3.87
C PHE A 312 -2.06 14.45 2.56
N TRP A 313 -3.27 14.17 2.05
CA TRP A 313 -3.46 13.22 0.95
C TRP A 313 -3.53 13.88 -0.42
N LEU A 314 -2.87 13.25 -1.39
CA LEU A 314 -3.26 13.34 -2.79
C LEU A 314 -4.59 12.56 -2.93
N ARG A 315 -5.72 13.28 -2.82
CA ARG A 315 -7.07 12.69 -2.83
C ARG A 315 -7.38 12.02 -4.17
N GLY A 316 -8.01 10.85 -4.12
CA GLY A 316 -8.56 10.13 -5.27
C GLY A 316 -10.05 10.39 -5.56
N ASP A 317 -10.67 11.45 -5.04
CA ASP A 317 -12.10 11.75 -5.28
C ASP A 317 -12.40 12.42 -6.63
#